data_AF-A0A940UVT8-F1
#
_entry.id   AF-A0A940UVT8-F1
#
_cell.length_a   1.000
_cell.length_b   1.000
_cell.length_c   1.000
_cell.angle_alpha   90.00
_cell.angle_beta   90.00
_cell.angle_gamma   90.00
#
_symmetry.space_group_name_H-M   'P 1'
#
loop_
_entity.id
_entity.type
_entity.pdbx_description
1 polymer ?
#
loop_
_entity_poly.entity_id
_entity_poly.type
_entity_poly.pdbx_seq_one_letter_code
_entity_poly.pdbx_strand_id
1 'polypeptide(L)' 'MSDDLIMAVCPKCGAKNRVPGSRWKESLRCGRCKEVLDLQTLYPGRPVNVTDATFQREVADFKGPVLAEFYAPW' A
#
# COMPACT_ATOMS: atom_id res chain seq x y z
N MET A 1 -1.72 -22.59 -10.54
CA MET A 1 -2.16 -21.18 -10.48
C MET A 1 -1.07 -20.44 -9.74
N SER A 2 -0.35 -19.52 -10.40
CA SER A 2 0.69 -18.75 -9.72
C SER A 2 0.02 -17.90 -8.66
N ASP A 3 0.47 -17.98 -7.41
CA ASP A 3 -0.01 -17.08 -6.36
C ASP A 3 0.53 -15.68 -6.70
N ASP A 4 -0.35 -14.70 -6.91
CA ASP A 4 0.05 -13.35 -7.31
C ASP A 4 0.92 -12.75 -6.20
N LEU A 5 2.13 -12.34 -6.54
CA LEU A 5 3.06 -11.73 -5.60
C LEU A 5 2.86 -10.22 -5.57
N ILE A 6 2.46 -9.70 -4.42
CA ILE A 6 2.32 -8.27 -4.18
C ILE A 6 3.58 -7.75 -3.50
N MET A 7 4.11 -6.63 -4.01
CA MET A 7 5.26 -5.94 -3.42
C MET A 7 4.79 -4.87 -2.44
N ALA A 8 4.89 -5.17 -1.14
CA ALA A 8 4.51 -4.24 -0.08
C ALA A 8 5.73 -3.50 0.50
N VAL A 9 5.65 -2.18 0.64
CA VAL A 9 6.73 -1.37 1.23
C VAL A 9 6.43 -1.10 2.70
N CYS A 10 7.38 -1.45 3.58
CA CYS A 10 7.21 -1.22 5.01
C CYS A 10 7.26 0.29 5.32
N PRO A 11 6.22 0.87 5.93
CA PRO A 11 6.19 2.31 6.25
C PRO A 11 7.22 2.68 7.31
N LYS A 12 7.64 1.72 8.15
CA LYS A 12 8.60 1.97 9.25
C LYS A 12 10.05 2.00 8.78
N CYS A 13 10.46 1.09 7.91
CA CYS A 13 11.87 0.92 7.53
C CYS A 13 12.14 0.97 6.02
N GLY A 14 11.11 1.15 5.18
CA GLY A 14 11.25 1.23 3.72
C GLY A 14 11.57 -0.10 3.01
N ALA A 15 11.68 -1.21 3.73
CA ALA A 15 11.97 -2.51 3.12
C ALA A 15 10.81 -2.96 2.22
N LYS A 16 11.16 -3.48 1.03
CA LYS A 16 10.21 -4.16 0.13
C LYS A 16 10.01 -5.60 0.59
N ASN A 17 8.76 -6.01 0.78
CA ASN A 17 8.37 -7.35 1.22
C ASN A 17 7.56 -8.00 0.10
N ARG A 18 7.89 -9.24 -0.25
CA ARG A 18 7.11 -10.07 -1.17
C ARG A 18 6.01 -10.76 -0.38
N VAL A 19 4.76 -10.46 -0.70
CA VAL A 19 3.59 -11.01 -0.01
C VAL A 19 2.78 -11.82 -1.02
N PRO A 20 2.59 -13.13 -0.80
CA PRO A 20 1.64 -13.90 -1.58
C PRO A 20 0.23 -13.35 -1.40
N GLY A 21 -0.52 -13.16 -2.50
CA GLY A 21 -1.87 -12.59 -2.47
C GLY A 21 -2.81 -13.38 -1.56
N SER A 22 -2.64 -14.70 -1.50
CA SER A 22 -3.35 -15.59 -0.56
C SER A 22 -3.24 -15.18 0.92
N ARG A 23 -2.15 -14.50 1.30
CA ARG A 23 -1.84 -14.11 2.69
C ARG A 23 -2.08 -12.64 2.99
N TRP A 24 -2.64 -11.87 2.04
CA TRP A 24 -2.82 -10.42 2.16
C TRP A 24 -3.68 -9.99 3.36
N LYS A 25 -4.61 -10.83 3.78
CA LYS A 25 -5.52 -10.57 4.92
C LYS A 25 -4.96 -11.05 6.27
N GLU A 26 -3.78 -11.67 6.29
CA GLU A 26 -3.15 -12.14 7.53
C GLU A 26 -2.38 -11.03 8.25
N SER A 27 -2.09 -11.23 9.53
CA SER A 27 -1.14 -10.38 10.26
C SER A 27 0.29 -10.70 9.82
N LEU A 28 0.80 -9.93 8.87
CA LEU A 28 2.15 -10.08 8.35
C LEU A 28 3.12 -9.17 9.11
N ARG A 29 4.39 -9.58 9.15
CA ARG A 29 5.49 -8.80 9.72
C ARG A 29 6.52 -8.49 8.66
N CYS A 30 7.15 -7.32 8.78
CA CYS A 30 8.24 -6.96 7.89
C CYS A 30 9.42 -7.93 8.06
N GLY A 31 9.93 -8.47 6.95
CA GLY A 31 11.09 -9.39 6.97
C GLY A 31 12.34 -8.76 7.61
N ARG A 32 12.50 -7.44 7.51
CA ARG A 32 13.63 -6.65 8.03
C ARG A 32 13.43 -6.21 9.48
N CYS A 33 12.48 -5.32 9.76
CA CYS A 33 12.33 -4.72 11.11
C CYS A 33 11.35 -5.47 12.02
N LYS A 34 10.67 -6.51 11.54
CA LYS A 34 9.68 -7.33 12.28
C LYS A 34 8.42 -6.58 12.77
N GLU A 35 8.32 -5.28 12.49
CA GLU A 35 7.11 -4.48 12.70
C GLU A 35 5.93 -5.08 11.93
N VAL A 36 4.73 -4.92 12.48
CA VAL A 36 3.50 -5.37 11.84
C VAL A 36 3.29 -4.61 10.53
N LEU A 37 2.99 -5.34 9.46
CA LEU A 37 2.60 -4.79 8.17
C LEU A 37 1.08 -4.78 8.10
N ASP A 38 0.48 -3.64 8.42
CA ASP A 38 -0.94 -3.43 8.21
C ASP A 38 -1.22 -3.12 6.72
N LEU A 39 -1.29 -4.19 5.93
CA LEU A 39 -1.49 -4.07 4.48
C LEU A 39 -2.87 -3.56 4.11
N GLN A 40 -3.89 -3.81 4.94
CA GLN A 40 -5.26 -3.37 4.65
C GLN A 40 -5.39 -1.85 4.76
N THR A 41 -4.72 -1.25 5.74
CA THR A 41 -4.69 0.21 5.89
C THR A 41 -3.77 0.88 4.88
N LEU A 42 -2.62 0.26 4.58
CA LEU A 42 -1.65 0.83 3.64
C LEU A 42 -2.12 0.77 2.18
N TYR A 43 -2.93 -0.22 1.81
CA TYR A 43 -3.36 -0.46 0.45
C TYR A 43 -4.87 -0.72 0.44
N PRO A 44 -5.67 0.35 0.52
CA PRO A 44 -7.12 0.21 0.52
C PRO A 44 -7.57 -0.45 -0.79
N GLY A 45 -8.39 -1.50 -0.69
CA GLY A 45 -8.98 -2.19 -1.84
C GLY A 45 -10.07 -1.39 -2.58
N ARG A 46 -10.03 -0.06 -2.46
CA ARG A 46 -10.98 0.88 -3.05
C ARG A 46 -10.28 2.20 -3.36
N PRO A 47 -10.78 2.99 -4.32
CA PRO A 47 -10.30 4.35 -4.52
C PRO A 47 -10.42 5.20 -3.25
N VAL A 48 -9.44 6.08 -3.05
CA VAL A 48 -9.42 7.09 -2.00
C VAL A 48 -9.58 8.45 -2.69
N ASN A 49 -10.58 9.22 -2.26
CA ASN A 49 -10.73 10.60 -2.72
C ASN A 49 -9.60 11.44 -2.13
N VAL A 50 -8.69 11.87 -3.01
CA VAL A 50 -7.58 12.76 -2.67
C VAL A 50 -8.00 14.19 -2.99
N THR A 51 -7.70 15.10 -2.07
CA THR A 51 -7.85 16.55 -2.26
C THR A 51 -6.48 17.21 -2.14
N ASP A 52 -6.38 18.49 -2.49
CA ASP A 52 -5.13 19.26 -2.31
C ASP A 52 -4.61 19.17 -0.87
N ALA A 53 -5.51 19.16 0.12
CA ALA A 53 -5.16 19.06 1.53
C ALA A 53 -4.60 17.68 1.94
N THR A 54 -4.90 16.61 1.19
CA THR A 54 -4.46 15.24 1.51
C THR A 54 -3.39 14.71 0.56
N PHE A 55 -3.12 15.39 -0.54
CA PHE A 55 -2.20 14.94 -1.60
C PHE A 55 -0.81 14.57 -1.06
N GLN A 56 -0.23 15.40 -0.19
CA GLN A 56 1.10 15.14 0.36
C GLN A 56 1.15 13.79 1.07
N ARG A 57 0.17 13.49 1.92
CA ARG A 57 0.12 12.25 2.70
C ARG A 57 -0.21 11.04 1.84
N GLU A 58 -1.24 11.14 1.01
CA GLU A 58 -1.82 10.01 0.28
C GLU A 58 -1.03 9.65 -0.99
N VAL A 59 -0.36 10.63 -1.60
CA VAL A 59 0.32 10.45 -2.88
C VAL A 59 1.83 10.68 -2.75
N ALA A 60 2.26 11.87 -2.34
CA ALA A 60 3.68 12.24 -2.38
C ALA A 60 4.54 11.44 -1.39
N ASP A 61 4.02 11.23 -0.17
CA ASP A 61 4.74 10.52 0.89
C ASP A 61 4.53 9.00 0.84
N PHE A 62 3.58 8.52 0.02
CA PHE A 62 3.26 7.11 -0.09
C PHE A 62 4.47 6.31 -0.58
N LYS A 63 4.83 5.26 0.17
CA LYS A 63 6.06 4.50 -0.09
C LYS A 63 5.89 3.41 -1.15
N GLY A 64 4.67 3.20 -1.64
CA GLY A 64 4.32 2.23 -2.68
C GLY A 64 3.96 2.90 -4.01
N PRO A 65 3.54 2.09 -5.01
CA PRO A 65 2.99 2.63 -6.24
C PRO A 65 1.64 3.33 -5.99
N VAL A 66 1.42 4.45 -6.66
CA VAL A 66 0.13 5.16 -6.68
C VAL A 66 -0.42 5.13 -8.09
N LEU A 67 -1.70 4.73 -8.22
CA LEU A 67 -2.49 4.97 -9.42
C LEU A 67 -3.43 6.15 -9.11
N ALA A 68 -3.26 7.26 -9.82
CA ALA A 68 -4.04 8.47 -9.62
C ALA A 68 -4.91 8.74 -10.85
N GLU A 69 -6.20 8.98 -10.62
CA GLU A 69 -7.16 9.39 -11.63
C GLU A 69 -7.47 10.88 -11.46
N PHE A 70 -7.11 11.69 -12.45
CA PHE A 70 -7.44 13.12 -12.50
C PHE A 70 -8.61 13.29 -13.45
N TYR A 71 -9.77 13.67 -12.92
CA TYR A 71 -11.01 13.79 -13.69
C TYR A 71 -11.77 15.06 -13.32
N ALA A 72 -12.75 15.41 -14.14
CA ALA A 72 -13.76 16.39 -13.81
C ALA A 72 -15.16 15.81 -14.13
N PRO A 73 -16.19 16.09 -13.30
CA PRO A 73 -17.49 15.42 -13.42
C PRO A 73 -18.45 16.03 -14.47
N TRP A 74 -18.00 17.07 -15.19
CA TRP A 74 -18.81 17.86 -16.12
C TRP A 74 -18.63 17.43 -17.57
#